data_AF-A0A175YHC8-F1
#
_entry.id   AF-A0A175YHC8-F1
#
_cell.length_a   1.000
_cell.length_b   1.000
_cell.length_c   1.000
_cell.angle_alpha   90.00
_cell.angle_beta   90.00
_cell.angle_gamma   90.00
#
_symmetry.space_group_name_H-M   'P 1'
#
loop_
_entity.id
_entity.type
_entity.pdbx_description
1 polymer ?
#
loop_
_entity_poly.entity_id
_entity_poly.type
_entity_poly.pdbx_seq_one_letter_code
_entity_poly.pdbx_strand_id
1 'polypeptide(L)'
;MGQVQSDSSDANMEESSSAAKPTQESSSPASMESLMAEAAAFGNEDENASLDEKAQKALDCPCLADLRKGPCGSQFSGAFLCFLKSTAEEKGSDCVHPFVALQSCIKANPGAFSKDILEDEEEVKEEKPTQQYKVIPPVWSVEKKQKQKPVPKL
;
A
#
# COMPACT_ATOMS: atom_id res chain seq x y z
N MET A 1 31.17 52.31 -28.62
CA MET A 1 30.59 50.95 -28.49
C MET A 1 29.13 51.15 -28.11
N GLY A 2 28.19 50.78 -28.97
CA GLY A 2 26.78 51.21 -28.88
C GLY A 2 25.79 50.08 -29.23
N GLN A 3 24.51 50.30 -28.93
CA GLN A 3 23.43 49.30 -28.91
C GLN A 3 22.76 49.06 -30.28
N VAL A 4 22.27 47.82 -30.50
CA VAL A 4 21.12 47.39 -31.35
C VAL A 4 21.04 45.84 -31.23
N GLN A 5 19.99 45.14 -30.77
CA GLN A 5 18.53 45.01 -31.04
C GLN A 5 18.11 44.15 -32.26
N SER A 6 17.39 43.04 -31.97
CA SER A 6 16.35 42.35 -32.80
C SER A 6 16.78 41.70 -34.15
N ASP A 7 16.07 40.75 -34.80
CA ASP A 7 14.85 39.95 -34.52
C ASP A 7 14.84 38.57 -35.26
N SER A 8 13.74 37.82 -35.11
CA SER A 8 13.33 36.43 -35.45
C SER A 8 13.47 35.84 -36.88
N SER A 9 13.26 34.50 -36.97
CA SER A 9 12.55 33.67 -38.01
C SER A 9 13.43 32.51 -38.55
N ASP A 10 13.23 31.22 -38.22
CA ASP A 10 12.13 30.24 -38.46
C ASP A 10 12.30 29.36 -39.74
N ALA A 11 12.41 28.04 -39.53
CA ALA A 11 12.17 26.88 -40.44
C ALA A 11 12.94 25.65 -39.84
N ASN A 12 12.38 24.64 -39.16
CA ASN A 12 11.21 23.77 -39.33
C ASN A 12 11.53 22.43 -40.08
N MET A 13 10.88 21.35 -39.63
CA MET A 13 10.83 19.96 -40.15
C MET A 13 12.03 19.04 -39.87
N GLU A 14 11.87 17.77 -39.47
CA GLU A 14 10.77 16.99 -38.86
C GLU A 14 11.37 15.68 -38.30
N GLU A 15 10.81 15.09 -37.23
CA GLU A 15 10.34 13.67 -37.22
C GLU A 15 9.73 13.29 -35.85
N SER A 16 8.53 12.70 -35.94
CA SER A 16 7.68 12.08 -34.90
C SER A 16 8.44 11.09 -33.97
N SER A 17 8.02 10.76 -32.73
CA SER A 17 6.65 10.46 -32.31
C SER A 17 6.50 10.16 -30.80
N SER A 18 5.26 9.85 -30.40
CA SER A 18 4.84 9.21 -29.15
C SER A 18 4.95 10.00 -27.83
N ALA A 19 3.80 10.59 -27.51
CA ALA A 19 3.37 10.97 -26.18
C ALA A 19 3.65 9.91 -25.09
N ALA A 20 4.38 10.33 -24.05
CA ALA A 20 4.03 10.04 -22.67
C ALA A 20 4.45 11.24 -21.81
N LYS A 21 3.48 12.01 -21.34
CA LYS A 21 3.67 13.13 -20.42
C LYS A 21 3.66 12.57 -19.00
N PRO A 22 4.77 12.50 -18.24
CA PRO A 22 4.72 12.27 -16.81
C PRO A 22 4.25 13.57 -16.15
N THR A 23 2.94 13.79 -16.17
CA THR A 23 2.30 14.74 -15.25
C THR A 23 2.05 14.01 -13.95
N GLN A 24 2.53 14.60 -12.85
CA GLN A 24 2.20 14.22 -11.48
C GLN A 24 2.70 12.84 -11.04
N GLU A 25 4.01 12.75 -10.86
CA GLU A 25 4.47 12.20 -9.58
C GLU A 25 4.12 13.26 -8.53
N SER A 26 3.12 12.95 -7.70
CA SER A 26 2.62 13.84 -6.66
C SER A 26 3.67 14.04 -5.59
N SER A 27 3.97 15.31 -5.29
CA SER A 27 4.79 15.69 -4.15
C SER A 27 4.06 15.37 -2.83
N SER A 28 4.21 14.14 -2.36
CA SER A 28 3.81 13.68 -1.03
C SER A 28 5.02 13.03 -0.35
N PRO A 29 5.38 13.43 0.89
CA PRO A 29 6.59 12.94 1.53
C PRO A 29 6.44 11.47 1.96
N ALA A 30 7.51 10.67 1.78
CA ALA A 30 7.78 9.41 2.49
C ALA A 30 6.58 8.48 2.79
N SER A 31 5.80 8.11 1.76
CA SER A 31 4.77 7.06 1.91
C SER A 31 5.38 5.75 2.42
N MET A 32 4.61 4.98 3.20
CA MET A 32 5.08 3.77 3.91
C MET A 32 5.88 2.80 3.04
N GLU A 33 5.48 2.65 1.78
CA GLU A 33 6.11 1.73 0.82
C GLU A 33 7.52 2.17 0.40
N SER A 34 7.80 3.48 0.36
CA SER A 34 9.15 4.03 0.14
C SER A 34 10.08 3.61 1.28
N LEU A 35 9.64 3.77 2.53
CA LEU A 35 10.42 3.39 3.71
C LEU A 35 10.69 1.86 3.74
N MET A 36 9.73 1.05 3.28
CA MET A 36 9.91 -0.39 3.15
C MET A 36 10.90 -0.77 2.04
N ALA A 37 10.88 -0.07 0.90
CA ALA A 37 11.83 -0.26 -0.20
C ALA A 37 13.26 0.14 0.20
N GLU A 38 13.43 1.29 0.87
CA GLU A 38 14.71 1.74 1.43
C GLU A 38 15.25 0.74 2.47
N ALA A 39 14.38 0.24 3.36
CA ALA A 39 14.75 -0.79 4.32
C ALA A 39 15.18 -2.11 3.63
N ALA A 40 14.45 -2.56 2.60
CA ALA A 40 14.80 -3.77 1.84
C ALA A 40 16.12 -3.62 1.06
N ALA A 41 16.46 -2.40 0.61
CA ALA A 41 17.75 -2.07 0.02
C ALA A 41 18.87 -2.07 1.08
N PHE A 42 18.62 -1.48 2.26
CA PHE A 42 19.55 -1.51 3.40
C PHE A 42 19.85 -2.96 3.85
N GLY A 43 18.83 -3.82 3.90
CA GLY A 43 19.02 -5.26 4.16
C GLY A 43 19.76 -6.04 3.06
N ASN A 44 20.04 -5.43 1.90
CA ASN A 44 20.73 -6.06 0.78
C ASN A 44 22.23 -5.74 0.66
N GLU A 45 22.80 -4.92 1.54
CA GLU A 45 24.22 -4.56 1.47
C GLU A 45 25.18 -5.77 1.51
N ASP A 46 24.76 -6.87 2.16
CA ASP A 46 25.41 -8.17 2.08
C ASP A 46 24.64 -9.10 1.13
N GLU A 47 25.11 -9.26 -0.11
CA GLU A 47 24.48 -10.18 -1.08
C GLU A 47 24.56 -11.65 -0.63
N ASN A 48 25.56 -12.03 0.16
CA ASN A 48 25.81 -13.38 0.64
C ASN A 48 25.02 -13.76 1.91
N ALA A 49 24.41 -12.78 2.60
CA ALA A 49 23.71 -13.01 3.85
C ALA A 49 22.43 -13.86 3.68
N SER A 50 22.06 -14.60 4.72
CA SER A 50 20.82 -15.39 4.75
C SER A 50 19.58 -14.48 4.67
N LEU A 51 18.45 -15.01 4.20
CA LEU A 51 17.19 -14.27 4.12
C LEU A 51 16.79 -13.70 5.49
N ASP A 52 16.99 -14.48 6.56
CA ASP A 52 16.79 -14.04 7.94
C ASP A 52 17.68 -12.86 8.35
N GLU A 53 18.95 -12.87 7.96
CA GLU A 53 19.91 -11.80 8.27
C GLU A 53 19.57 -10.54 7.48
N LYS A 54 19.24 -10.66 6.19
CA LYS A 54 18.81 -9.56 5.33
C LYS A 54 17.50 -8.93 5.83
N ALA A 55 16.55 -9.75 6.29
CA ALA A 55 15.31 -9.30 6.87
C ALA A 55 15.52 -8.57 8.21
N GLN A 56 16.38 -9.11 9.09
CA GLN A 56 16.75 -8.46 10.34
C GLN A 56 17.47 -7.13 10.10
N LYS A 57 18.41 -7.10 9.16
CA LYS A 57 19.16 -5.89 8.79
C LYS A 57 18.25 -4.82 8.19
N ALA A 58 17.33 -5.20 7.31
CA ALA A 58 16.28 -4.31 6.81
C ALA A 58 15.41 -3.75 7.94
N LEU A 59 14.97 -4.59 8.88
CA LEU A 59 14.21 -4.15 10.05
C LEU A 59 15.02 -3.14 10.89
N ASP A 60 16.34 -3.31 10.96
CA ASP A 60 17.25 -2.41 11.66
C ASP A 60 17.56 -1.09 10.94
N CYS A 61 17.02 -0.86 9.74
CA CYS A 61 17.12 0.43 9.05
C CYS A 61 16.71 1.60 9.96
N PRO A 62 17.50 2.70 10.01
CA PRO A 62 17.10 3.90 10.74
C PRO A 62 15.81 4.52 10.19
N CYS A 63 15.50 4.30 8.91
CA CYS A 63 14.24 4.69 8.27
C CYS A 63 12.99 4.07 8.91
N LEU A 64 13.11 2.91 9.57
CA LEU A 64 12.02 2.23 10.27
C LEU A 64 12.04 2.45 11.79
N ALA A 65 12.94 3.31 12.30
CA ALA A 65 13.16 3.45 13.73
C ALA A 65 11.91 3.92 14.51
N ASP A 66 11.10 4.79 13.91
CA ASP A 66 9.90 5.34 14.56
C ASP A 66 8.74 4.33 14.52
N LEU A 67 8.58 3.61 13.40
CA LEU A 67 7.60 2.53 13.24
C LEU A 67 7.84 1.40 14.26
N ARG A 68 9.10 1.08 14.59
CA ARG A 68 9.46 0.05 15.57
C ARG A 68 9.32 0.46 17.03
N LYS A 69 9.46 1.75 17.34
CA LYS A 69 9.38 2.28 18.73
C LYS A 69 7.96 2.66 19.16
N GLY A 70 7.05 2.83 18.20
CA GLY A 70 5.64 3.13 18.46
C GLY A 70 4.88 1.99 19.17
N PRO A 71 3.64 2.25 19.64
CA PRO A 71 2.84 1.27 20.40
C PRO A 71 2.46 0.02 19.59
N CYS A 72 2.56 0.07 18.25
CA CYS A 72 2.34 -1.06 17.35
C CYS A 72 3.64 -1.68 16.78
N GLY A 73 4.80 -1.23 17.26
CA GLY A 73 6.11 -1.59 16.70
C GLY A 73 6.46 -3.08 16.78
N SER A 74 5.93 -3.81 17.75
CA SER A 74 6.07 -5.27 17.85
C SER A 74 5.34 -6.00 16.71
N GLN A 75 4.10 -5.58 16.41
CA GLN A 75 3.32 -6.13 15.30
C GLN A 75 3.90 -5.73 13.95
N PHE A 76 4.38 -4.48 13.83
CA PHE A 76 5.09 -4.01 12.64
C PHE A 76 6.33 -4.86 12.37
N SER A 77 7.18 -5.06 13.38
CA SER A 77 8.41 -5.85 13.24
C SER A 77 8.11 -7.30 12.83
N GLY A 78 7.10 -7.92 13.44
CA GLY A 78 6.68 -9.29 13.10
C GLY A 78 6.13 -9.41 11.67
N ALA A 79 5.29 -8.48 11.24
CA ALA A 79 4.75 -8.47 9.88
C ALA A 79 5.83 -8.19 8.82
N PHE A 80 6.70 -7.21 9.07
CA PHE A 80 7.78 -6.82 8.16
C PHE A 80 8.83 -7.94 7.98
N LEU A 81 9.28 -8.57 9.07
CA LEU A 81 10.19 -9.72 8.99
C LEU A 81 9.55 -10.89 8.24
N CYS A 82 8.26 -11.15 8.48
CA CYS A 82 7.53 -12.20 7.75
C CYS A 82 7.48 -11.89 6.25
N PHE A 83 7.10 -10.67 5.86
CA PHE A 83 7.01 -10.24 4.47
C PHE A 83 8.34 -10.42 3.71
N LEU A 84 9.45 -9.96 4.29
CA LEU A 84 10.76 -10.13 3.67
C LEU A 84 11.12 -11.62 3.52
N LYS A 85 10.94 -12.40 4.59
CA LYS A 85 11.25 -13.85 4.64
C LYS A 85 10.30 -14.75 3.83
N SER A 86 9.12 -14.26 3.46
CA SER A 86 8.14 -15.01 2.67
C SER A 86 8.76 -15.52 1.38
N THR A 87 8.56 -16.81 1.07
CA THR A 87 8.98 -17.44 -0.19
C THR A 87 7.79 -17.88 -1.05
N ALA A 88 6.58 -17.44 -0.69
CA ALA A 88 5.37 -17.68 -1.46
C ALA A 88 5.39 -16.97 -2.82
N GLU A 89 4.63 -17.49 -3.79
CA GLU A 89 4.52 -16.92 -5.14
C GLU A 89 4.05 -15.46 -5.13
N GLU A 90 3.13 -15.14 -4.22
CA GLU A 90 2.79 -13.77 -3.85
C GLU A 90 3.40 -13.44 -2.49
N LYS A 91 4.36 -12.51 -2.48
CA LYS A 91 5.15 -12.12 -1.29
C LYS A 91 4.24 -11.72 -0.13
N GLY A 92 4.36 -12.43 0.98
CA GLY A 92 3.61 -12.17 2.21
C GLY A 92 2.19 -12.78 2.25
N SER A 93 1.77 -13.56 1.26
CA SER A 93 0.48 -14.28 1.29
C SER A 93 0.38 -15.31 2.43
N ASP A 94 1.51 -15.81 2.92
CA ASP A 94 1.68 -16.62 4.14
C ASP A 94 1.70 -15.79 5.44
N CYS A 95 1.85 -14.46 5.33
CA CYS A 95 2.05 -13.53 6.44
C CYS A 95 0.81 -12.72 6.84
N VAL A 96 -0.38 -13.08 6.33
CA VAL A 96 -1.64 -12.35 6.56
C VAL A 96 -1.94 -12.15 8.06
N HIS A 97 -1.68 -13.14 8.91
CA HIS A 97 -1.99 -13.05 10.34
C HIS A 97 -1.18 -11.94 11.06
N PRO A 98 0.16 -11.86 10.93
CA PRO A 98 0.95 -10.69 11.35
C PRO A 98 0.41 -9.34 10.85
N PHE A 99 0.05 -9.22 9.57
CA PHE A 99 -0.48 -7.96 9.02
C PHE A 99 -1.85 -7.57 9.60
N VAL A 100 -2.73 -8.55 9.84
CA VAL A 100 -4.01 -8.32 10.54
C VAL A 100 -3.79 -7.88 11.99
N ALA A 101 -2.80 -8.43 12.68
CA ALA A 101 -2.45 -8.01 14.04
C ALA A 101 -1.92 -6.55 14.08
N LEU A 102 -1.10 -6.17 13.10
CA LEU A 102 -0.65 -4.78 12.90
C LEU A 102 -1.82 -3.83 12.62
N GLN A 103 -2.68 -4.15 11.65
CA GLN A 103 -3.85 -3.34 11.32
C GLN A 103 -4.81 -3.18 12.52
N SER A 104 -5.04 -4.26 13.27
CA SER A 104 -5.85 -4.22 14.50
C SER A 104 -5.24 -3.28 15.55
N CYS A 105 -3.92 -3.28 15.68
CA CYS A 105 -3.21 -2.36 16.58
C CYS A 105 -3.34 -0.90 16.14
N ILE A 106 -3.14 -0.60 14.84
CA ILE A 106 -3.31 0.76 14.26
C ILE A 106 -4.73 1.28 14.56
N LYS A 107 -5.75 0.47 14.31
CA LYS A 107 -7.16 0.85 14.54
C LYS A 107 -7.49 1.09 16.02
N ALA A 108 -6.79 0.45 16.94
CA ALA A 108 -6.90 0.72 18.37
C ALA A 108 -6.07 1.93 18.84
N ASN A 109 -5.07 2.36 18.05
CA ASN A 109 -4.12 3.41 18.38
C ASN A 109 -3.93 4.35 17.17
N PRO A 110 -4.88 5.27 16.89
CA PRO A 110 -4.83 6.14 15.71
C PRO A 110 -3.64 7.13 15.70
N GLY A 111 -2.93 7.28 16.81
CA GLY A 111 -1.65 8.00 16.91
C GLY A 111 -0.41 7.09 16.97
N ALA A 112 -0.51 5.82 16.60
CA ALA A 112 0.61 4.86 16.64
C ALA A 112 1.71 5.14 15.61
N PHE A 113 1.34 5.81 14.52
CA PHE A 113 2.21 6.23 13.43
C PHE A 113 1.92 7.71 13.16
N SER A 114 2.94 8.47 12.72
CA SER A 114 2.80 9.89 12.42
C SER A 114 1.75 10.10 11.32
N LYS A 115 1.02 11.23 11.35
CA LYS A 115 -0.01 11.52 10.34
C LYS A 115 0.58 11.59 8.94
N ASP A 116 1.80 12.09 8.81
CA ASP A 116 2.60 12.11 7.57
C ASP A 116 2.81 10.71 6.94
N ILE A 117 2.61 9.64 7.72
CA ILE A 117 2.73 8.23 7.30
C ILE A 117 1.34 7.60 7.04
N LEU A 118 0.27 8.18 7.58
CA LEU A 118 -1.13 7.69 7.52
C LEU A 118 -2.08 8.60 6.71
N GLU A 119 -1.59 9.68 6.10
CA GLU A 119 -2.37 10.70 5.38
C GLU A 119 -2.93 10.19 4.03
N ASP A 120 -3.85 9.23 4.11
CA ASP A 120 -4.85 8.91 3.08
C ASP A 120 -6.25 8.60 3.69
N GLU A 121 -6.36 8.39 5.02
CA GLU A 121 -7.63 7.99 5.68
C GLU A 121 -8.33 9.07 6.55
N GLU A 122 -7.90 10.35 6.55
CA GLU A 122 -8.50 11.41 7.38
C GLU A 122 -9.48 12.36 6.64
N GLU A 123 -10.50 11.79 5.98
CA GLU A 123 -11.83 12.48 5.89
C GLU A 123 -13.03 11.55 6.20
N VAL A 124 -12.92 10.70 7.23
CA VAL A 124 -14.09 10.05 7.82
C VAL A 124 -14.71 10.96 8.89
N LYS A 125 -15.55 11.90 8.45
CA LYS A 125 -16.46 12.61 9.36
C LYS A 125 -17.38 11.61 10.05
N GLU A 126 -17.59 11.81 11.34
CA GLU A 126 -18.53 11.04 12.16
C GLU A 126 -19.98 11.36 11.75
N GLU A 127 -20.55 10.58 10.82
CA GLU A 127 -22.01 10.55 10.61
C GLU A 127 -22.53 9.13 10.24
N LYS A 128 -23.40 8.60 11.10
CA LYS A 128 -24.44 7.62 10.74
C LYS A 128 -25.76 8.40 10.62
N PRO A 129 -26.71 8.04 9.72
CA PRO A 129 -26.96 6.65 9.31
C PRO A 129 -27.35 6.40 7.83
N THR A 130 -27.14 5.14 7.40
CA THR A 130 -27.93 4.41 6.38
C THR A 130 -28.27 5.11 5.05
N GLN A 131 -27.38 4.99 4.06
CA GLN A 131 -27.85 4.78 2.69
C GLN A 131 -28.12 3.28 2.48
N GLN A 132 -29.31 2.94 1.98
CA GLN A 132 -29.62 1.58 1.52
C GLN A 132 -28.86 1.28 0.22
N TYR A 133 -27.62 0.80 0.35
CA TYR A 133 -26.94 0.20 -0.80
C TYR A 133 -27.66 -1.12 -1.14
N LYS A 134 -28.45 -1.11 -2.22
CA LYS A 134 -29.11 -2.32 -2.71
C LYS A 134 -28.03 -3.23 -3.29
N VAL A 135 -27.53 -4.13 -2.46
CA VAL A 135 -26.64 -5.22 -2.90
C VAL A 135 -27.38 -6.04 -3.96
N ILE A 136 -26.98 -5.88 -5.22
CA ILE A 136 -27.45 -6.73 -6.31
C ILE A 136 -26.65 -8.03 -6.19
N PRO A 137 -27.27 -9.17 -5.82
CA PRO A 137 -26.53 -10.41 -5.68
C PRO A 137 -26.05 -10.89 -7.07
N PRO A 138 -24.85 -11.48 -7.16
CA PRO A 138 -24.36 -12.04 -8.41
C PRO A 138 -25.24 -13.19 -8.89
N VAL A 139 -25.30 -13.40 -10.21
CA VAL A 139 -26.22 -14.35 -10.87
C VAL A 139 -26.15 -15.81 -10.38
N TRP A 140 -25.05 -16.22 -9.75
CA TRP A 140 -24.92 -17.56 -9.15
C TRP A 140 -25.71 -17.74 -7.85
N SER A 141 -26.18 -16.66 -7.21
CA SER A 141 -26.98 -16.73 -5.98
C SER A 141 -28.47 -17.07 -6.21
N VAL A 142 -28.90 -17.32 -7.46
CA VAL A 142 -30.33 -17.41 -7.84
C VAL A 142 -30.74 -18.78 -8.43
N GLU A 143 -30.48 -19.87 -7.69
CA GLU A 143 -31.38 -21.05 -7.49
C GLU A 143 -30.76 -21.94 -6.37
N LYS A 144 -31.24 -23.09 -5.87
CA LYS A 144 -32.34 -24.00 -6.23
C LYS A 144 -33.34 -24.17 -5.07
N LYS A 145 -34.41 -23.36 -4.95
CA LYS A 145 -35.52 -23.60 -4.00
C LYS A 145 -36.40 -24.76 -4.49
N GLN A 146 -35.92 -25.98 -4.27
CA GLN A 146 -36.65 -27.20 -4.59
C GLN A 146 -37.97 -27.27 -3.81
N LYS A 147 -39.09 -27.23 -4.55
CA LYS A 147 -40.42 -27.59 -4.05
C LYS A 147 -40.41 -29.06 -3.60
N GLN A 148 -40.36 -29.31 -2.30
CA GLN A 148 -40.85 -30.56 -1.73
C GLN A 148 -42.27 -30.35 -1.21
N LYS A 149 -43.22 -31.14 -1.74
CA LYS A 149 -44.64 -31.06 -1.39
C LYS A 149 -44.87 -31.47 0.07
N PRO A 150 -45.84 -30.87 0.80
CA PRO A 150 -46.35 -31.48 2.00
C PRO A 150 -47.03 -32.82 1.66
N VAL A 151 -46.69 -33.88 2.40
CA VAL A 151 -47.36 -35.18 2.31
C VAL A 151 -48.74 -35.05 2.97
N PRO A 152 -49.85 -35.41 2.29
CA PRO A 152 -51.16 -35.42 2.93
C PRO A 152 -51.23 -36.56 3.95
N LYS A 153 -51.69 -36.24 5.16
CA LYS A 153 -52.10 -37.26 6.15
C LYS A 153 -53.53 -37.67 5.85
N LEU A 154 -53.75 -38.96 5.63
CA LEU A 154 -55.02 -39.65 5.84
C LEU A 154 -54.72 -41.08 6.31
#